data_AF-A0A4S4KAJ4-F1
#
_entry.id   AF-A0A4S4KAJ4-F1
#
_cell.length_a   1.000
_cell.length_b   1.000
_cell.length_c   1.000
_cell.angle_alpha   90.00
_cell.angle_beta   90.00
_cell.angle_gamma   90.00
#
_symmetry.space_group_name_H-M   'P 1'
#
loop_
_entity.id
_entity.type
_entity.pdbx_description
1 polymer ?
#
loop_
_entity_poly.entity_id
_entity_poly.type
_entity_poly.pdbx_seq_one_letter_code
_entity_poly.pdbx_strand_id
1 'polypeptide(L)'
;MSGSNAEILQEFEGNLVYDYINYAMTALVAYEYLLSIDQEVALIWRRKWTGATWLFATNRYLLIANVVVAVLPGVSQTSCVGGSGVFEVIQLAQYIIFALFSALRIYALWDRNGVLFFLILAMSLTPVAINIYLFSHATEVFEDDPVFGPGCDFFYTGVSQIDYLHCKQ
;
A
#
# COMPACT_ATOMS: atom_id res chain seq x y z
N MET A 1 3.62 10.15 35.47
CA MET A 1 3.38 11.22 34.48
C MET A 1 4.55 11.41 33.50
N SER A 2 5.73 10.79 33.67
CA SER A 2 6.83 10.86 32.68
C SER A 2 6.88 9.72 31.66
N GLY A 3 6.10 8.64 31.85
CA GLY A 3 6.05 7.50 30.91
C GLY A 3 5.22 7.78 29.66
N SER A 4 4.02 8.37 29.84
CA SER A 4 3.06 8.65 28.75
C SER A 4 3.63 9.57 27.66
N ASN A 5 4.37 10.62 28.02
CA ASN A 5 4.98 11.50 27.01
C ASN A 5 6.05 10.80 26.16
N ALA A 6 6.78 9.84 26.73
CA ALA A 6 7.81 9.11 26.00
C ALA A 6 7.20 8.08 25.03
N GLU A 7 6.08 7.46 25.41
CA GLU A 7 5.32 6.52 24.57
C GLU A 7 4.70 7.24 23.36
N ILE A 8 4.04 8.39 23.59
CA ILE A 8 3.45 9.20 22.51
C ILE A 8 4.50 9.69 21.50
N LEU A 9 5.68 10.08 21.99
CA LEU A 9 6.77 10.52 21.10
C LEU A 9 7.31 9.37 20.22
N GLN A 10 7.36 8.14 20.74
CA GLN A 10 7.85 6.98 19.98
C GLN A 10 6.87 6.56 18.88
N GLU A 11 5.57 6.60 19.17
CA GLU A 11 4.53 6.32 18.18
C GLU A 11 4.53 7.36 17.05
N PHE A 12 4.60 8.64 17.41
CA PHE A 12 4.67 9.73 16.44
C PHE A 12 5.93 9.67 15.56
N GLU A 13 7.10 9.38 16.14
CA GLU A 13 8.33 9.19 15.36
C GLU A 13 8.20 8.00 14.39
N GLY A 14 7.55 6.91 14.82
CA GLY A 14 7.27 5.75 13.97
C GLY A 14 6.41 6.10 12.76
N ASN A 15 5.31 6.82 12.98
CA ASN A 15 4.39 7.24 11.92
C ASN A 15 5.06 8.22 10.96
N LEU A 16 5.80 9.21 11.47
CA LEU A 16 6.55 10.14 10.62
C LEU A 16 7.56 9.43 9.72
N VAL A 17 8.33 8.49 10.27
CA VAL A 17 9.31 7.73 9.48
C VAL A 17 8.61 6.92 8.40
N TYR A 18 7.50 6.26 8.73
CA TYR A 18 6.70 5.51 7.78
C TYR A 18 6.20 6.38 6.62
N ASP A 19 5.66 7.57 6.92
CA ASP A 19 5.17 8.49 5.91
C ASP A 19 6.29 9.00 5.00
N TYR A 20 7.42 9.43 5.57
CA TYR A 20 8.56 9.87 4.77
C TYR A 20 9.08 8.78 3.84
N ILE A 21 9.12 7.52 4.30
CA ILE A 21 9.51 6.39 3.46
C ILE A 21 8.51 6.20 2.33
N ASN A 22 7.20 6.26 2.60
CA ASN A 22 6.17 6.11 1.57
C ASN A 22 6.24 7.20 0.51
N TYR A 23 6.37 8.47 0.91
CA TYR A 23 6.52 9.58 -0.04
C TYR A 23 7.80 9.48 -0.85
N ALA A 24 8.93 9.11 -0.23
CA ALA A 24 10.20 8.93 -0.92
C ALA A 24 10.13 7.79 -1.96
N MET A 25 9.55 6.64 -1.57
CA MET A 25 9.34 5.50 -2.47
C MET A 25 8.42 5.87 -3.63
N THR A 26 7.32 6.58 -3.35
CA THR A 26 6.36 7.05 -4.34
C THR A 26 7.00 8.01 -5.33
N ALA A 27 7.82 8.95 -4.85
CA ALA A 27 8.55 9.90 -5.69
C ALA A 27 9.58 9.20 -6.60
N LEU A 28 10.33 8.23 -6.06
CA LEU A 28 11.33 7.47 -6.83
C LEU A 28 10.66 6.64 -7.92
N VAL A 29 9.54 5.99 -7.59
CA VAL A 29 8.72 5.24 -8.53
C VAL A 29 8.17 6.14 -9.64
N ALA A 30 7.64 7.32 -9.30
CA ALA A 30 7.17 8.28 -10.29
C ALA A 30 8.30 8.78 -11.21
N TYR A 31 9.48 9.03 -10.65
CA TYR A 31 10.66 9.45 -11.42
C TYR A 31 11.10 8.39 -12.44
N GLU A 32 11.26 7.14 -12.01
CA GLU A 32 11.62 6.03 -12.90
C GLU A 32 10.58 5.84 -14.02
N TYR A 33 9.29 6.03 -13.71
CA TYR A 33 8.23 5.93 -14.71
C TYR A 33 8.24 7.02 -15.77
N LEU A 34 8.58 8.26 -15.40
CA LEU A 34 8.71 9.34 -16.37
C LEU A 34 9.85 9.04 -17.35
N LEU A 35 10.91 8.39 -16.88
CA LEU A 35 12.06 8.04 -17.70
C LEU A 35 11.77 6.85 -18.64
N SER A 36 11.01 5.85 -18.18
CA SER A 36 10.78 4.61 -18.93
C SER A 36 9.62 4.66 -19.93
N ILE A 37 8.76 5.69 -19.88
CA ILE A 37 7.49 5.73 -20.62
C ILE A 37 7.66 5.60 -22.14
N ASP A 38 8.67 6.25 -22.72
CA ASP A 38 8.91 6.23 -24.15
C ASP A 38 9.26 4.82 -24.65
N GLN A 39 10.08 4.11 -23.87
CA GLN A 39 10.48 2.75 -24.18
C GLN A 39 9.32 1.77 -24.01
N GLU A 40 8.48 1.99 -22.99
CA GLU A 40 7.33 1.14 -22.72
C GLU A 40 6.24 1.29 -23.78
N VAL A 41 5.96 2.52 -24.25
CA VAL A 41 5.04 2.73 -25.38
C VAL A 41 5.56 2.05 -26.64
N ALA A 42 6.87 2.15 -26.92
CA ALA A 42 7.46 1.51 -28.08
C ALA A 42 7.43 -0.04 -28.02
N LEU A 43 7.67 -0.63 -26.85
CA LEU A 43 7.82 -2.08 -26.67
C LEU A 43 6.51 -2.82 -26.41
N ILE A 44 5.60 -2.24 -25.65
CA ILE A 44 4.34 -2.89 -25.25
C ILE A 44 3.26 -2.68 -26.31
N TRP A 45 3.06 -1.45 -26.77
CA TRP A 45 1.94 -1.12 -27.65
C TRP A 45 2.15 -1.56 -29.11
N ARG A 46 3.39 -1.84 -29.51
CA ARG A 46 3.71 -2.39 -30.84
C ARG A 46 3.72 -3.92 -30.92
N ARG A 47 3.62 -4.62 -29.78
CA ARG A 47 3.70 -6.10 -29.73
C ARG A 47 2.33 -6.73 -29.45
N LYS A 48 2.21 -8.02 -29.73
CA LYS A 48 1.02 -8.82 -29.38
C LYS A 48 0.81 -8.82 -27.86
N TRP A 49 -0.40 -8.49 -27.44
CA TRP A 49 -0.81 -8.50 -26.04
C TRP A 49 -0.78 -9.93 -25.48
N THR A 50 0.07 -10.17 -24.48
CA THR A 50 0.14 -11.45 -23.76
C THR A 50 -0.31 -11.26 -22.31
N GLY A 51 -0.56 -12.35 -21.57
CA GLY A 51 -0.91 -12.27 -20.15
C GLY A 51 0.14 -11.53 -19.30
N ALA A 52 1.43 -11.68 -19.63
CA ALA A 52 2.51 -10.93 -18.97
C ALA A 52 2.44 -9.42 -19.26
N THR A 53 1.98 -9.04 -20.47
CA THR A 53 1.78 -7.63 -20.85
C THR A 53 0.67 -6.98 -20.02
N TRP A 54 -0.44 -7.70 -19.83
CA TRP A 54 -1.54 -7.23 -18.98
C TRP A 54 -1.13 -7.13 -17.52
N LEU A 55 -0.44 -8.13 -16.98
CA LEU A 55 0.06 -8.10 -15.60
C LEU A 55 0.97 -6.90 -15.35
N PHE A 56 1.88 -6.63 -16.29
CA PHE A 56 2.76 -5.46 -16.25
C PHE A 56 1.99 -4.14 -16.33
N ALA A 57 1.04 -4.02 -17.27
CA ALA A 57 0.22 -2.82 -17.41
C ALA A 57 -0.59 -2.54 -16.14
N THR A 58 -1.27 -3.56 -15.59
CA THR A 58 -2.06 -3.42 -14.37
C THR A 58 -1.20 -2.99 -13.18
N ASN A 59 0.00 -3.58 -13.01
CA ASN A 59 0.94 -3.16 -11.96
C ASN A 59 1.27 -1.67 -12.08
N ARG A 60 1.58 -1.23 -13.30
CA ARG A 60 1.96 0.15 -13.58
C ARG A 60 0.84 1.13 -13.30
N TYR A 61 -0.37 0.87 -13.79
CA TYR A 61 -1.50 1.78 -13.58
C TYR A 61 -1.94 1.82 -12.11
N LEU A 62 -1.81 0.73 -11.37
CA LEU A 62 -2.07 0.72 -9.92
C LEU A 62 -1.06 1.57 -9.15
N LEU A 63 0.22 1.58 -9.53
CA LEU A 63 1.23 2.41 -8.89
C LEU A 63 0.99 3.90 -9.17
N ILE A 64 0.57 4.25 -10.39
CA ILE A 64 0.13 5.62 -10.72
C ILE A 64 -1.11 6.00 -9.91
N ALA A 65 -2.11 5.12 -9.81
CA ALA A 65 -3.30 5.37 -8.99
C ALA A 65 -2.93 5.63 -7.52
N ASN A 66 -1.96 4.90 -6.98
CA ASN A 66 -1.48 5.10 -5.62
C ASN A 66 -0.85 6.50 -5.43
N VAL A 67 0.02 6.92 -6.35
CA VAL A 67 0.63 8.27 -6.35
C VAL A 67 -0.45 9.36 -6.41
N VAL A 68 -1.44 9.18 -7.29
CA VAL A 68 -2.54 10.14 -7.47
C VAL A 68 -3.40 10.24 -6.21
N VAL A 69 -3.70 9.11 -5.57
CA VAL A 69 -4.48 9.10 -4.32
C VAL A 69 -3.69 9.73 -3.17
N ALA A 70 -2.39 9.48 -3.08
CA ALA A 70 -1.54 10.05 -2.03
C ALA A 70 -1.35 11.57 -2.15
N VAL A 71 -1.39 12.13 -3.36
CA VAL A 71 -1.09 13.56 -3.59
C VAL A 71 -2.36 14.42 -3.66
N LEU A 72 -3.52 13.85 -4.01
CA LEU A 72 -4.75 14.62 -4.16
C LEU A 72 -5.45 14.85 -2.81
N PRO A 73 -5.52 16.09 -2.28
CA PRO A 73 -6.08 16.38 -0.96
C PRO A 73 -7.59 16.11 -0.85
N GLY A 74 -8.29 15.87 -1.97
CA GLY A 74 -9.73 15.67 -2.00
C GLY A 74 -10.20 14.22 -1.88
N VAL A 75 -9.34 13.21 -2.10
CA VAL A 75 -9.76 11.80 -2.01
C VAL A 75 -9.58 11.20 -0.62
N SER A 76 -8.62 11.71 0.16
CA SER A 76 -8.38 11.30 1.54
C SER A 76 -9.27 12.02 2.56
N GLN A 77 -9.77 13.22 2.25
CA GLN A 77 -10.43 14.09 3.24
C GLN A 77 -11.97 14.15 3.14
N THR A 78 -12.60 13.71 2.05
CA THR A 78 -14.05 13.93 1.88
C THR A 78 -14.94 12.96 2.66
N SER A 79 -14.44 11.78 3.01
CA SER A 79 -15.11 10.77 3.85
C SER A 79 -14.07 9.78 4.38
N CYS A 80 -13.88 9.64 5.70
CA CYS A 80 -12.98 8.61 6.26
C CYS A 80 -13.27 7.21 5.71
N VAL A 81 -14.56 6.86 5.63
CA VAL A 81 -15.01 5.53 5.17
C VAL A 81 -14.75 5.29 3.68
N GLY A 82 -14.65 6.35 2.88
CA GLY A 82 -14.52 6.24 1.42
C GLY A 82 -13.08 6.32 0.92
N GLY A 83 -12.29 7.24 1.47
CA GLY A 83 -10.91 7.49 1.02
C GLY A 83 -9.95 6.38 1.41
N SER A 84 -10.04 5.95 2.67
CA SER A 84 -9.12 4.98 3.25
C SER A 84 -9.32 3.56 2.68
N GLY A 85 -10.57 3.19 2.39
CA GLY A 85 -10.88 1.92 1.71
C GLY A 85 -10.34 1.85 0.27
N VAL A 86 -10.32 2.96 -0.47
CA VAL A 86 -9.77 2.98 -1.85
C VAL A 86 -8.26 2.76 -1.84
N PHE A 87 -7.54 3.39 -0.91
CA PHE A 87 -6.11 3.21 -0.75
C PHE A 87 -5.76 1.75 -0.44
N GLU A 88 -6.48 1.14 0.51
CA GLU A 88 -6.26 -0.26 0.90
C GLU A 88 -6.53 -1.23 -0.26
N VAL A 89 -7.61 -1.02 -1.01
CA VAL A 89 -7.93 -1.85 -2.19
C VAL A 89 -6.81 -1.77 -3.24
N ILE A 90 -6.25 -0.57 -3.47
CA ILE A 90 -5.14 -0.39 -4.41
C ILE A 90 -3.88 -1.13 -3.91
N GLN A 91 -3.56 -1.02 -2.62
CA GLN A 91 -2.42 -1.71 -1.98
C GLN A 91 -2.56 -3.25 -2.05
N LEU A 92 -3.74 -3.79 -1.71
CA LEU A 92 -4.03 -5.22 -1.79
C LEU A 92 -3.88 -5.74 -3.23
N ALA A 93 -4.37 -4.98 -4.22
CA ALA A 93 -4.20 -5.32 -5.62
C ALA A 93 -2.71 -5.36 -6.03
N GLN A 94 -1.89 -4.44 -5.52
CA GLN A 94 -0.44 -4.44 -5.77
C GLN A 94 0.24 -5.67 -5.17
N TYR A 95 -0.08 -6.05 -3.93
CA TYR A 95 0.50 -7.25 -3.31
C TYR A 95 0.17 -8.53 -4.08
N ILE A 96 -1.06 -8.66 -4.58
CA ILE A 96 -1.45 -9.79 -5.44
C ILE A 96 -0.59 -9.83 -6.70
N ILE A 97 -0.33 -8.67 -7.32
CA ILE A 97 0.48 -8.60 -8.53
C ILE A 97 1.95 -8.94 -8.24
N PHE A 98 2.52 -8.46 -7.12
CA PHE A 98 3.87 -8.84 -6.71
C PHE A 98 3.99 -10.34 -6.42
N ALA A 99 2.98 -10.93 -5.79
CA ALA A 99 2.91 -12.38 -5.58
C ALA A 99 2.88 -13.15 -6.91
N LEU A 100 2.07 -12.70 -7.86
CA LEU A 100 2.02 -13.29 -9.21
C LEU A 100 3.36 -13.16 -9.95
N PHE A 101 4.01 -12.00 -9.91
CA PHE A 101 5.33 -11.81 -10.52
C PHE A 101 6.39 -12.73 -9.92
N SER A 102 6.42 -12.84 -8.59
CA SER A 102 7.32 -13.74 -7.87
C SER A 102 7.10 -15.20 -8.30
N ALA A 103 5.85 -15.65 -8.30
CA ALA A 103 5.49 -17.01 -8.69
C ALA A 103 5.81 -17.30 -10.17
N LEU A 104 5.44 -16.40 -11.09
CA LEU A 104 5.73 -16.55 -12.53
C LEU A 104 7.24 -16.62 -12.80
N ARG A 105 8.05 -15.80 -12.10
CA ARG A 105 9.50 -15.80 -12.27
C ARG A 105 10.09 -17.16 -11.92
N ILE A 106 9.64 -17.77 -10.82
CA ILE A 106 10.16 -19.06 -10.41
C ILE A 106 9.63 -20.19 -11.28
N TYR A 107 8.38 -20.11 -11.74
CA TYR A 107 7.83 -21.03 -12.74
C TYR A 107 8.65 -21.05 -14.03
N ALA A 108 9.13 -19.89 -14.49
CA ALA A 108 9.99 -19.79 -15.66
C ALA A 108 11.41 -20.35 -15.42
N LEU A 109 11.96 -20.19 -14.20
CA LEU A 109 13.30 -20.68 -13.85
C LEU A 109 13.35 -22.20 -13.62
N TRP A 110 12.27 -22.78 -13.10
CA TRP A 110 12.23 -24.17 -12.64
C TRP A 110 11.51 -25.10 -13.62
N ASP A 111 11.75 -24.90 -14.92
CA ASP A 111 11.20 -25.71 -16.02
C ASP A 111 9.68 -25.93 -15.96
N ARG A 112 8.92 -24.86 -15.69
CA ARG A 112 7.45 -24.89 -15.64
C ARG A 112 6.89 -25.85 -14.58
N ASN A 113 7.62 -26.09 -13.49
CA ASN A 113 7.12 -26.87 -12.37
C ASN A 113 6.01 -26.10 -11.61
N GLY A 114 4.76 -26.55 -11.78
CA GLY A 114 3.58 -25.95 -11.16
C GLY A 114 3.56 -26.06 -9.63
N VAL A 115 4.22 -27.07 -9.05
CA VAL A 115 4.23 -27.24 -7.58
C VAL A 115 4.97 -26.07 -6.91
N LEU A 116 6.13 -25.69 -7.44
CA LEU A 116 6.90 -24.57 -6.92
C LEU A 116 6.13 -23.25 -7.10
N PHE A 117 5.48 -23.08 -8.25
CA PHE A 117 4.63 -21.93 -8.50
C PHE A 117 3.56 -21.74 -7.42
N PHE A 118 2.79 -22.79 -7.10
CA PHE A 118 1.75 -22.70 -6.08
C PHE A 118 2.31 -22.49 -4.67
N LEU A 119 3.45 -23.10 -4.34
CA LEU A 119 4.10 -22.87 -3.04
C LEU A 119 4.50 -21.41 -2.85
N ILE A 120 5.13 -20.81 -3.86
CA ILE A 120 5.57 -19.41 -3.79
C ILE A 120 4.39 -18.47 -3.81
N LEU A 121 3.38 -18.76 -4.62
CA LEU A 121 2.14 -17.98 -4.65
C LEU A 121 1.47 -17.99 -3.27
N ALA A 122 1.33 -19.16 -2.65
CA ALA A 122 0.74 -19.29 -1.32
C ALA A 122 1.52 -18.50 -0.26
N MET A 123 2.85 -18.63 -0.27
CA MET A 123 3.72 -17.94 0.68
C MET A 123 3.71 -16.42 0.48
N SER A 124 3.63 -15.96 -0.79
CA SER A 124 3.55 -14.54 -1.14
C SER A 124 2.16 -13.93 -0.93
N LEU A 125 1.11 -14.75 -0.78
CA LEU A 125 -0.23 -14.28 -0.41
C LEU A 125 -0.40 -14.01 1.09
N THR A 126 0.53 -14.47 1.93
CA THR A 126 0.53 -14.24 3.38
C THR A 126 0.31 -12.76 3.76
N PRO A 127 1.05 -11.77 3.22
CA PRO A 127 0.81 -10.36 3.53
C PRO A 127 -0.59 -9.89 3.12
N VAL A 128 -1.14 -10.40 2.02
CA VAL A 128 -2.51 -10.07 1.58
C VAL A 128 -3.53 -10.52 2.63
N ALA A 129 -3.40 -11.76 3.12
CA ALA A 129 -4.30 -12.30 4.12
C ALA A 129 -4.21 -11.55 5.46
N ILE A 130 -2.98 -11.19 5.87
CA ILE A 130 -2.74 -10.43 7.10
C ILE A 130 -3.37 -9.03 7.00
N ASN A 131 -3.12 -8.30 5.90
CA ASN A 131 -3.67 -6.95 5.73
C ASN A 131 -5.20 -6.95 5.68
N ILE A 132 -5.82 -7.92 5.00
CA ILE A 132 -7.29 -8.07 5.01
C ILE A 132 -7.82 -8.32 6.42
N TYR A 133 -7.16 -9.19 7.19
CA TYR A 133 -7.58 -9.51 8.56
C TYR A 133 -7.45 -8.30 9.49
N LEU A 134 -6.35 -7.56 9.37
CA LEU A 134 -6.12 -6.34 10.13
C LEU A 134 -7.16 -5.28 9.79
N PHE A 135 -7.41 -5.04 8.49
CA PHE A 135 -8.42 -4.10 8.03
C PHE A 135 -9.83 -4.48 8.50
N SER A 136 -10.19 -5.77 8.55
CA SER A 136 -11.51 -6.18 9.02
C SER A 136 -11.72 -5.96 10.53
N HIS A 137 -10.65 -5.73 11.29
CA HIS A 137 -10.67 -5.39 12.71
C HIS A 137 -10.26 -3.94 12.97
N ALA A 138 -10.09 -3.13 11.91
CA ALA A 138 -9.76 -1.73 12.04
C ALA A 138 -11.04 -0.89 12.22
N THR A 139 -10.94 0.14 13.05
CA THR A 139 -11.92 1.22 13.19
C THR A 139 -11.27 2.51 12.76
N GLU A 140 -11.94 3.25 11.89
CA GLU A 140 -11.45 4.54 11.40
C GLU A 140 -11.77 5.64 12.41
N VAL A 141 -10.77 6.47 12.73
CA VAL A 141 -10.91 7.63 13.61
C VAL A 141 -10.34 8.86 12.91
N PHE A 142 -10.96 10.02 13.15
CA PHE A 142 -10.42 11.30 12.70
C PHE A 142 -9.28 11.71 13.61
N GLU A 143 -8.12 11.97 13.03
CA GLU A 143 -6.93 12.45 13.75
C GLU A 143 -6.45 13.78 13.13
N ASP A 144 -6.07 14.71 13.99
CA ASP A 144 -5.54 16.01 13.61
C ASP A 144 -4.01 15.97 13.77
N ASP A 145 -3.29 15.57 12.71
CA ASP A 145 -1.84 15.51 12.74
C ASP A 145 -1.21 16.91 12.71
N PRO A 146 -0.24 17.21 13.60
CA PRO A 146 0.42 18.51 13.62
C PRO A 146 1.29 18.78 12.38
N VAL A 147 1.65 17.74 11.62
CA VAL A 147 2.54 17.83 10.46
C VAL A 147 1.78 17.78 9.13
N PHE A 148 0.83 16.86 9.00
CA PHE A 148 0.12 16.61 7.74
C PHE A 148 -1.31 17.16 7.72
N GLY A 149 -1.81 17.68 8.85
CA GLY A 149 -3.15 18.24 8.98
C GLY A 149 -4.22 17.17 9.27
N PRO A 150 -5.52 17.52 9.15
CA PRO A 150 -6.60 16.59 9.45
C PRO A 150 -6.59 15.39 8.49
N GLY A 151 -6.57 14.19 9.07
CA GLY A 151 -6.53 12.91 8.38
C GLY A 151 -7.47 11.88 9.00
N CYS A 152 -7.51 10.69 8.39
CA CYS A 152 -8.21 9.53 8.92
C CYS A 152 -7.18 8.43 9.12
N ASP A 153 -7.12 7.88 10.32
CA ASP A 153 -6.19 6.80 10.64
C ASP A 153 -6.92 5.53 11.11
N PHE A 154 -6.26 4.38 10.96
CA PHE A 154 -6.84 3.07 11.27
C PHE A 154 -6.40 2.57 12.65
N PHE A 155 -7.38 2.37 13.55
CA PHE A 155 -7.14 1.77 14.86
C PHE A 155 -7.58 0.31 14.88
N TYR A 156 -6.65 -0.61 15.14
CA TYR A 156 -6.97 -2.04 15.24
C TYR A 156 -7.59 -2.36 16.60
N THR A 157 -8.78 -2.99 16.62
CA THR A 157 -9.45 -3.39 17.86
C THR A 157 -8.59 -4.40 18.62
N GLY A 158 -7.92 -3.96 19.69
CA GLY A 158 -6.98 -4.78 20.48
C GLY A 158 -5.75 -4.01 20.98
N VAL A 159 -5.41 -2.90 20.34
CA VAL A 159 -4.51 -1.87 20.89
C VAL A 159 -5.39 -0.87 21.64
N SER A 160 -4.98 -0.45 22.84
CA SER A 160 -5.82 0.17 23.86
C SER A 160 -6.61 1.39 23.37
N GLN A 161 -7.93 1.25 23.28
CA GLN A 161 -8.93 2.34 23.25
C GLN A 161 -8.85 3.30 24.46
N ILE A 162 -7.92 3.07 25.39
CA ILE A 162 -7.73 3.80 26.65
C ILE A 162 -7.04 5.14 26.40
N ASP A 163 -6.18 5.29 25.38
CA ASP A 163 -5.40 6.53 25.20
C ASP A 163 -6.19 7.68 24.55
N TYR A 164 -7.19 7.38 23.71
CA TYR A 164 -8.01 8.43 23.06
C TYR A 164 -9.18 8.93 23.91
N LEU A 165 -9.65 8.14 24.88
CA LEU A 165 -10.69 8.59 25.83
C LEU A 165 -10.18 9.71 26.76
N HIS A 166 -8.86 9.91 26.85
CA HIS A 166 -8.25 10.98 27.65
C HIS A 166 -8.07 12.32 26.92
N CYS A 167 -8.28 12.39 25.60
CA CYS A 167 -8.20 13.66 24.84
C CYS A 167 -9.58 14.34 24.66
N LYS A 168 -10.64 13.81 25.29
CA LYS A 168 -12.00 14.36 25.24
C LYS A 168 -12.54 14.85 26.59
N GLN A 169 -11.67 15.32 27.48
CA GLN A 169 -12.07 16.13 28.64
C GLN A 169 -11.17 17.34 28.82
#